data_AF-A0A2A4RNP0-F1
#
_entry.id   AF-A0A2A4RNP0-F1
#
_cell.length_a   1.000
_cell.length_b   1.000
_cell.length_c   1.000
_cell.angle_alpha   90.00
_cell.angle_beta   90.00
_cell.angle_gamma   90.00
#
_symmetry.space_group_name_H-M   'P 1'
#
loop_
_entity.id
_entity.type
_entity.pdbx_description
1 polymer ?
#
loop_
_entity_poly.entity_id
_entity_poly.type
_entity_poly.pdbx_seq_one_letter_code
_entity_poly.pdbx_strand_id
1 'polypeptide(L)'
;MASFKCPERKKKYLYALQNWDCAEYIKVPHDHVRDALFAQFGPDADIERKIGKMMFTWAFDKPDRIDEVIENRKGWKNKFSHHFDMRLQMGGVKRYIETVLVEVDDEPTILVVNFHDA
;
A
#
# COMPACT_ATOMS: atom_id res chain seq x y z
N MET A 1 17.14 -4.01 1.55
CA MET A 1 16.07 -3.97 2.57
C MET A 1 16.25 -2.70 3.34
N ALA A 2 15.33 -1.77 3.19
CA ALA A 2 15.36 -0.47 3.85
C ALA A 2 14.14 -0.39 4.78
N SER A 3 14.33 -0.83 6.03
CA SER A 3 13.39 -0.58 7.12
C SER A 3 13.00 0.91 7.18
N PHE A 4 11.78 1.20 7.64
CA PHE A 4 11.31 2.55 7.94
C PHE A 4 12.40 3.38 8.63
N LYS A 5 12.89 4.40 7.93
CA LYS A 5 13.96 5.29 8.42
C LYS A 5 13.39 6.44 9.26
N CYS A 6 12.11 6.75 9.09
CA CYS A 6 11.41 7.82 9.82
C CYS A 6 10.30 7.24 10.72
N PRO A 7 10.42 7.36 12.06
CA PRO A 7 9.40 6.88 12.99
C PRO A 7 8.03 7.52 12.81
N GLU A 8 7.97 8.80 12.46
CA GLU A 8 6.70 9.52 12.25
C GLU A 8 5.93 9.00 11.04
N ARG A 9 6.62 8.80 9.91
CA ARG A 9 6.01 8.20 8.70
C ARG A 9 5.58 6.76 8.97
N LYS A 10 6.38 5.99 9.70
CA LYS A 10 5.97 4.65 10.16
C LYS A 10 4.67 4.71 10.95
N LYS A 11 4.57 5.62 11.91
CA LYS A 11 3.36 5.81 12.72
C LYS A 11 2.14 6.15 11.85
N LYS A 12 2.26 7.12 10.94
CA LYS A 12 1.16 7.51 10.03
C LYS A 12 0.73 6.37 9.11
N TYR A 13 1.70 5.66 8.51
CA TYR A 13 1.43 4.54 7.62
C TYR A 13 0.74 3.38 8.36
N LEU A 14 1.24 3.01 9.54
CA LEU A 14 0.61 1.96 10.35
C LEU A 14 -0.77 2.37 10.88
N TYR A 15 -0.97 3.64 11.21
CA TYR A 15 -2.30 4.17 11.58
C TYR A 15 -3.29 4.04 10.41
N ALA A 16 -2.90 4.45 9.20
CA ALA A 16 -3.74 4.28 8.02
C ALA A 16 -4.07 2.79 7.76
N LEU A 17 -3.08 1.91 7.88
CA LEU A 17 -3.29 0.46 7.76
C LEU A 17 -4.22 -0.11 8.83
N GLN A 18 -4.17 0.39 10.07
CA GLN A 18 -5.07 -0.08 11.15
C GLN A 18 -6.53 0.19 10.85
N ASN A 19 -6.82 1.24 10.09
CA ASN A 19 -8.16 1.63 9.68
C ASN A 19 -8.58 0.99 8.34
N TRP A 20 -7.99 -0.15 7.96
CA TRP A 20 -8.27 -0.84 6.69
C TRP A 20 -9.74 -1.18 6.44
N ASP A 21 -10.55 -1.35 7.50
CA ASP A 21 -11.96 -1.68 7.38
C ASP A 21 -12.80 -0.48 6.89
N CYS A 22 -12.28 0.73 7.14
CA CYS A 22 -12.74 1.99 6.59
C CYS A 22 -12.07 2.18 5.23
N ALA A 23 -12.83 1.96 4.15
CA ALA A 23 -12.35 2.06 2.76
C ALA A 23 -11.81 3.46 2.39
N GLU A 24 -11.91 4.45 3.28
CA GLU A 24 -11.40 5.81 3.10
C GLU A 24 -9.87 5.89 3.21
N TYR A 25 -9.23 5.00 4.00
CA TYR A 25 -7.79 5.07 4.28
C TYR A 25 -6.91 4.26 3.32
N ILE A 26 -7.51 3.41 2.48
CA ILE A 26 -6.78 2.61 1.48
C ILE A 26 -7.50 2.75 0.15
N LYS A 27 -6.84 3.38 -0.83
CA LYS A 27 -7.43 3.67 -2.13
C LYS A 27 -6.64 3.04 -3.26
N VAL A 28 -7.34 2.63 -4.31
CA VAL A 28 -6.75 2.14 -5.56
C VAL A 28 -7.10 3.10 -6.69
N PRO A 29 -6.35 4.21 -6.84
CA PRO A 29 -6.72 5.29 -7.75
C PRO A 29 -6.44 4.97 -9.22
N HIS A 30 -5.62 3.96 -9.51
CA HIS A 30 -5.20 3.63 -10.87
C HIS A 30 -5.93 2.39 -11.40
N ASP A 31 -6.54 2.51 -12.58
CA ASP A 31 -7.30 1.42 -13.20
C ASP A 31 -6.42 0.19 -13.46
N HIS A 32 -5.15 0.36 -13.85
CA HIS A 32 -4.25 -0.79 -14.07
C HIS A 32 -3.99 -1.60 -12.79
N VAL A 33 -3.97 -0.95 -11.63
CA VAL A 33 -3.84 -1.63 -10.33
C VAL A 33 -5.14 -2.36 -9.99
N ARG A 34 -6.28 -1.70 -10.22
CA ARG A 34 -7.60 -2.29 -10.00
C ARG A 34 -7.81 -3.52 -10.89
N ASP A 35 -7.45 -3.44 -12.16
CA ASP A 35 -7.53 -4.54 -13.11
C ASP A 35 -6.65 -5.72 -12.69
N ALA A 36 -5.42 -5.46 -12.24
CA ALA A 36 -4.53 -6.50 -11.74
C ALA A 36 -5.07 -7.17 -10.46
N LEU A 37 -5.68 -6.40 -9.57
CA LEU A 37 -6.38 -6.92 -8.39
C LEU A 37 -7.62 -7.75 -8.79
N PHE A 38 -8.40 -7.29 -9.77
CA PHE A 38 -9.54 -8.03 -10.29
C PHE A 38 -9.13 -9.32 -11.00
N ALA A 39 -8.00 -9.34 -11.70
CA ALA A 39 -7.46 -10.58 -12.26
C ALA A 39 -7.09 -11.60 -11.18
N GLN A 40 -6.68 -11.15 -9.99
CA GLN A 40 -6.32 -12.00 -8.87
C GLN A 40 -7.51 -12.45 -8.01
N PHE A 41 -8.52 -11.59 -7.83
CA PHE A 41 -9.61 -11.80 -6.87
C PHE A 41 -11.01 -11.86 -7.47
N GLY A 42 -11.14 -11.59 -8.77
CA GLY A 42 -12.40 -11.28 -9.43
C GLY A 42 -12.81 -9.81 -9.26
N PRO A 43 -13.72 -9.30 -10.11
CA PRO A 43 -14.33 -7.99 -9.92
C PRO A 43 -15.06 -7.91 -8.58
N ASP A 44 -14.75 -6.90 -7.78
CA ASP A 44 -15.32 -6.74 -6.44
C ASP A 44 -15.41 -5.27 -6.04
N ALA A 45 -16.57 -4.85 -5.55
CA ALA A 45 -16.79 -3.51 -5.03
C ALA A 45 -15.99 -3.25 -3.73
N ASP A 46 -15.69 -4.29 -2.97
CA ASP A 46 -14.95 -4.23 -1.69
C ASP A 46 -13.45 -4.50 -1.86
N ILE A 47 -12.91 -4.36 -3.08
CA ILE A 47 -11.51 -4.72 -3.36
C ILE A 47 -10.52 -3.91 -2.51
N GLU A 48 -10.84 -2.65 -2.21
CA GLU A 48 -10.03 -1.75 -1.37
C GLU A 48 -9.96 -2.25 0.08
N ARG A 49 -11.11 -2.68 0.64
CA ARG A 49 -11.16 -3.28 1.98
C ARG A 49 -10.41 -4.62 2.01
N LYS A 50 -10.56 -5.45 0.98
CA LYS A 50 -9.86 -6.74 0.88
C LYS A 50 -8.34 -6.56 0.84
N ILE A 51 -7.84 -5.72 -0.06
CA ILE A 51 -6.40 -5.48 -0.15
C ILE A 51 -5.87 -4.82 1.12
N GLY A 52 -6.65 -3.90 1.70
CA GLY A 52 -6.33 -3.24 2.95
C GLY A 52 -6.16 -4.21 4.11
N LYS A 53 -7.10 -5.15 4.28
CA LYS A 53 -7.00 -6.22 5.28
C LYS A 53 -5.74 -7.04 5.11
N MET A 54 -5.39 -7.40 3.87
CA MET A 54 -4.20 -8.21 3.58
C MET A 54 -2.91 -7.46 3.88
N MET A 55 -2.84 -6.18 3.49
CA MET A 55 -1.72 -5.29 3.82
C MET A 55 -1.58 -5.15 5.33
N PHE A 56 -2.68 -4.90 6.05
CA PHE A 56 -2.71 -4.83 7.51
C PHE A 56 -2.17 -6.11 8.15
N THR A 57 -2.76 -7.27 7.84
CA THR A 57 -2.34 -8.56 8.43
C THR A 57 -0.85 -8.80 8.20
N TRP A 58 -0.35 -8.60 6.97
CA TRP A 58 1.05 -8.82 6.69
C TRP A 58 1.97 -7.82 7.38
N ALA A 59 1.58 -6.54 7.46
CA ALA A 59 2.37 -5.52 8.14
C ALA A 59 2.50 -5.81 9.63
N PHE A 60 1.46 -6.36 10.27
CA PHE A 60 1.49 -6.69 11.70
C PHE A 60 2.17 -8.04 11.98
N ASP A 61 2.07 -9.00 11.06
CA ASP A 61 2.81 -10.27 11.16
C ASP A 61 4.32 -10.08 10.89
N LYS A 62 4.67 -9.09 10.04
CA LYS A 62 6.03 -8.86 9.53
C LYS A 62 6.36 -7.36 9.49
N PRO A 63 6.38 -6.66 10.64
CA PRO A 63 6.50 -5.19 10.71
C PRO A 63 7.82 -4.64 10.16
N ASP A 64 8.86 -5.46 10.09
CA ASP A 64 10.19 -5.07 9.60
C ASP A 64 10.38 -5.33 8.10
N ARG A 65 9.31 -5.70 7.37
CA ARG A 65 9.41 -6.04 5.94
C ARG A 65 8.85 -5.00 4.98
N ILE A 66 8.28 -3.90 5.47
CA ILE A 66 7.91 -2.77 4.63
C ILE A 66 9.19 -2.02 4.26
N ASP A 67 9.51 -1.99 2.97
CA ASP A 67 10.65 -1.22 2.48
C ASP A 67 10.22 0.23 2.21
N GLU A 68 10.92 1.20 2.79
CA GLU A 68 10.74 2.63 2.50
C GLU A 68 11.79 3.08 1.47
N VAL A 69 11.32 3.63 0.35
CA VAL A 69 12.18 4.04 -0.76
C VAL A 69 11.90 5.50 -1.12
N ILE A 70 12.97 6.28 -1.31
CA ILE A 70 12.87 7.68 -1.73
C ILE A 70 12.36 7.70 -3.18
N GLU A 71 11.31 8.48 -3.41
CA GLU A 71 10.72 8.64 -4.73
C GLU A 71 11.57 9.56 -5.60
N ASN A 72 12.15 8.98 -6.67
CA ASN A 72 13.03 9.72 -7.58
C ASN A 72 12.49 9.80 -9.02
N ARG A 73 11.38 9.11 -9.33
CA ARG A 73 10.80 9.09 -10.67
C ARG A 73 10.29 10.48 -11.05
N LYS A 74 10.56 10.87 -12.30
CA LYS A 74 10.13 12.16 -12.86
C LYS A 74 8.60 12.24 -12.84
N GLY A 75 8.06 13.32 -12.28
CA GLY A 75 6.61 13.53 -12.13
C GLY A 75 6.01 12.99 -10.83
N TRP A 76 6.74 12.10 -10.13
CA TRP A 76 6.33 11.54 -8.84
C TRP A 76 7.06 12.19 -7.67
N LYS A 77 8.36 12.46 -7.82
CA LYS A 77 9.20 13.07 -6.76
C LYS A 77 8.72 14.44 -6.25
N ASN A 78 7.91 15.14 -7.03
CA ASN A 78 7.31 16.43 -6.64
C ASN A 78 5.96 16.27 -5.94
N LYS A 79 5.37 15.06 -5.98
CA LYS A 79 4.06 14.73 -5.40
C LYS A 79 4.21 13.87 -4.15
N PHE A 80 5.15 12.93 -4.17
CA PHE A 80 5.42 12.01 -3.08
C PHE A 80 6.91 12.04 -2.77
N SER A 81 7.24 12.05 -1.48
CA SER A 81 8.64 11.99 -1.04
C SER A 81 9.17 10.55 -1.00
N HIS A 82 8.29 9.58 -0.72
CA HIS A 82 8.64 8.17 -0.55
C HIS A 82 7.51 7.29 -1.10
N HIS A 83 7.86 6.07 -1.49
CA HIS A 83 6.93 4.95 -1.64
C HIS A 83 7.29 3.84 -0.65
N PHE A 84 6.32 2.97 -0.38
CA PHE A 84 6.43 1.87 0.57
C PHE A 84 6.05 0.57 -0.12
N ASP A 85 6.96 -0.40 -0.04
CA ASP A 85 6.86 -1.66 -0.76
C ASP A 85 6.58 -2.83 0.16
N MET A 86 5.64 -3.68 -0.26
CA MET A 86 5.23 -4.87 0.46
C MET A 86 5.31 -6.08 -0.46
N ARG A 87 5.75 -7.23 0.09
CA ARG A 87 5.87 -8.50 -0.63
C ARG A 87 4.99 -9.55 0.04
N LEU A 88 3.74 -9.59 -0.41
CA LEU A 88 2.69 -10.44 0.11
C LEU A 88 2.70 -11.79 -0.61
N GLN A 89 2.23 -12.85 0.06
CA GLN A 89 1.97 -14.13 -0.59
C GLN A 89 0.46 -14.27 -0.78
N MET A 90 0.01 -14.45 -2.02
CA MET A 90 -1.39 -14.52 -2.42
C MET A 90 -1.58 -15.70 -3.37
N GLY A 91 -2.42 -16.68 -2.99
CA GLY A 91 -2.66 -17.85 -3.85
C GLY A 91 -1.39 -18.63 -4.21
N GLY A 92 -0.40 -18.68 -3.31
CA GLY A 92 0.91 -19.32 -3.56
C GLY A 92 1.91 -18.46 -4.33
N VAL A 93 1.49 -17.36 -4.94
CA VAL A 93 2.33 -16.42 -5.70
C VAL A 93 2.80 -15.28 -4.80
N LYS A 94 4.04 -14.83 -4.98
CA LYS A 94 4.51 -13.61 -4.31
C LYS A 94 4.05 -12.41 -5.13
N ARG A 95 3.32 -11.51 -4.50
CA ARG A 95 2.82 -10.27 -5.09
C ARG A 95 3.55 -9.09 -4.48
N TYR A 96 4.00 -8.19 -5.35
CA TYR A 96 4.59 -6.92 -5.01
C TYR A 96 3.50 -5.86 -4.98
N ILE A 97 3.47 -5.08 -3.90
CA ILE A 97 2.56 -3.94 -3.75
C ILE A 97 3.39 -2.72 -3.44
N GLU A 98 3.26 -1.70 -4.29
CA GLU A 98 3.85 -0.38 -4.07
C GLU A 98 2.75 0.57 -3.64
N THR A 99 3.04 1.36 -2.61
CA THR A 99 2.09 2.31 -2.06
C THR A 99 2.74 3.66 -1.80
N VAL A 100 1.92 4.70 -1.73
CA VAL A 100 2.35 6.02 -1.24
C VAL A 100 1.44 6.45 -0.09
N LEU A 101 2.01 7.23 0.83
CA LEU A 101 1.27 7.84 1.92
C LEU A 101 0.93 9.29 1.54
N VAL A 102 -0.35 9.64 1.64
CA VAL A 102 -0.87 11.00 1.41
C VAL A 102 -1.67 11.45 2.63
N GLU A 103 -1.96 12.74 2.69
CA GLU A 103 -2.87 13.31 3.69
C GLU A 103 -4.12 13.81 2.96
N VAL A 104 -5.29 13.33 3.39
CA VAL A 104 -6.61 13.74 2.90
C VAL A 104 -7.38 14.22 4.12
N ASP A 105 -7.82 15.49 4.10
CA ASP A 105 -8.51 16.12 5.24
C ASP A 105 -7.76 15.94 6.58
N ASP A 106 -6.44 16.15 6.56
CA ASP A 106 -5.51 15.96 7.69
C ASP A 106 -5.36 14.51 8.19
N GLU A 107 -5.94 13.54 7.49
CA GLU A 107 -5.84 12.12 7.82
C GLU A 107 -4.91 11.35 6.87
N PRO A 108 -4.04 10.48 7.40
CA PRO A 108 -3.12 9.71 6.58
C PRO A 108 -3.86 8.64 5.79
N THR A 109 -3.73 8.66 4.47
CA THR A 109 -4.35 7.71 3.54
C THR A 109 -3.27 7.02 2.71
N ILE A 110 -3.42 5.71 2.49
CA ILE A 110 -2.53 4.90 1.65
C ILE A 110 -3.14 4.77 0.26
N LEU A 111 -2.36 5.13 -0.75
CA LEU A 111 -2.72 4.86 -2.15
C LEU A 111 -1.91 3.66 -2.64
N VAL A 112 -2.59 2.64 -3.15
CA VAL A 112 -1.95 1.53 -3.84
C VAL A 112 -1.68 1.95 -5.28
N VAL A 113 -0.41 2.09 -5.63
CA VAL A 113 0.02 2.67 -6.91
C VAL A 113 0.57 1.64 -7.89
N ASN A 114 0.98 0.47 -7.39
CA ASN A 114 1.39 -0.64 -8.23
C ASN A 114 1.07 -1.99 -7.58
N PHE A 115 0.73 -2.97 -8.41
CA PHE A 115 0.45 -4.36 -8.01
C PHE A 115 0.88 -5.31 -9.14
N HIS A 116 1.84 -6.20 -8.86
CA HIS A 116 2.32 -7.18 -9.85
C HIS A 116 3.00 -8.40 -9.19
N ASP A 117 3.44 -9.36 -10.00
CA ASP A 117 4.25 -10.49 -9.53
C ASP A 117 5.64 -10.05 -9.05
N ALA A 118 6.08 -10.59 -7.91
CA ALA A 118 7.37 -10.26 -7.28
C ALA A 118 8.52 -11.18 -7.73
#